data_AF-A0A1G2VZV3-F1
#
_entry.id   AF-A0A1G2VZV3-F1
#
_cell.length_a   1.000
_cell.length_b   1.000
_cell.length_c   1.000
_cell.angle_alpha   90.00
_cell.angle_beta   90.00
_cell.angle_gamma   90.00
#
_symmetry.space_group_name_H-M   'P 1'
#
loop_
_entity.id
_entity.type
_entity.pdbx_description
1 polymer ?
#
loop_
_entity_poly.entity_id
_entity_poly.type
_entity_poly.pdbx_seq_one_letter_code
_entity_poly.pdbx_strand_id
1 'polypeptide(L)'
;MTGRPTYEGEQTAVDAEGNMLREWDGVVLMRALASTAAGNCDPAPTEIPAGTRATAITLLDPESGLFDLECYLDESGETYAFAHGSGADVRVVEKIEDKKAVEL
;
A
#
# COMPACT_ATOMS: atom_id res chain seq x y z
N MET A 1 11.50 -1.74 -23.41
CA MET A 1 11.12 -1.88 -22.00
C MET A 1 11.74 -0.70 -21.27
N THR A 2 10.95 0.36 -21.05
CA THR A 2 11.30 1.41 -20.10
C THR A 2 11.19 0.79 -18.72
N GLY A 3 12.33 0.53 -18.07
CA GLY A 3 12.34 0.01 -16.70
C GLY A 3 11.52 0.91 -15.79
N ARG A 4 10.83 0.31 -14.81
CA ARG A 4 10.14 1.06 -13.77
C ARG A 4 11.12 1.99 -13.04
N PRO A 5 10.61 3.08 -12.45
CA PRO A 5 11.47 3.94 -11.66
C PRO A 5 12.17 3.12 -10.57
N THR A 6 13.44 3.42 -10.38
CA THR A 6 14.23 2.94 -9.25
C THR A 6 14.62 4.14 -8.42
N TYR A 7 14.61 3.99 -7.09
CA TYR A 7 15.05 5.01 -6.16
C TYR A 7 16.07 4.38 -5.21
N GLU A 8 17.29 4.91 -5.21
CA GLU A 8 18.40 4.38 -4.40
C GLU A 8 18.69 2.88 -4.59
N GLY A 9 18.30 2.30 -5.73
CA GLY A 9 18.47 0.87 -6.06
C GLY A 9 17.27 -0.02 -5.72
N GLU A 10 16.23 0.51 -5.07
CA GLU A 10 14.97 -0.19 -4.79
C GLU A 10 13.99 -0.02 -5.98
N GLN A 11 13.23 -1.07 -6.28
CA GLN A 11 12.18 -1.02 -7.31
C GLN A 11 10.99 -0.25 -6.77
N THR A 12 10.53 0.75 -7.51
CA THR A 12 9.41 1.59 -7.09
C THR A 12 8.27 1.56 -8.12
N ALA A 13 7.14 2.12 -7.73
CA ALA A 13 6.03 2.38 -8.63
C ALA A 13 5.66 3.87 -8.61
N VAL A 14 4.63 4.21 -9.37
CA VAL A 14 3.98 5.52 -9.31
C VAL A 14 2.54 5.34 -8.85
N ASP A 15 2.07 6.21 -7.97
CA ASP A 15 0.69 6.24 -7.51
C ASP A 15 -0.24 6.86 -8.57
N ALA A 16 -1.54 6.98 -8.27
CA ALA A 16 -2.56 7.49 -9.19
C ALA A 16 -2.34 8.96 -9.58
N GLU A 17 -1.57 9.72 -8.81
CA GLU A 17 -1.23 11.13 -9.06
C GLU A 17 0.17 11.29 -9.65
N GLY A 18 0.91 10.20 -9.87
CA GLY A 18 2.26 10.21 -10.41
C GLY A 18 3.35 10.43 -9.35
N ASN A 19 3.03 10.33 -8.05
CA ASN A 19 4.03 10.34 -7.00
C ASN A 19 4.77 9.01 -6.93
N MET A 20 6.03 9.05 -6.52
CA MET A 20 6.79 7.83 -6.23
C MET A 20 6.10 7.05 -5.10
N LEU A 21 5.86 5.76 -5.35
CA LEU A 21 5.31 4.80 -4.41
C LEU A 21 6.39 3.77 -4.06
N ARG A 22 6.73 3.66 -2.78
CA ARG A 22 7.73 2.71 -2.25
C ARG A 22 7.11 1.82 -1.19
N GLU A 23 7.76 0.71 -0.91
CA GLU A 23 7.38 -0.15 0.21
C GLU A 23 7.35 0.66 1.51
N TRP A 24 6.37 0.36 2.38
CA TRP A 24 6.11 1.05 3.64
C TRP A 24 5.63 2.50 3.55
N ASP A 25 5.49 3.09 2.36
CA ASP A 25 4.83 4.40 2.24
C ASP A 25 3.35 4.27 2.70
N GLY A 26 2.88 5.28 3.43
CA GLY A 26 1.49 5.39 3.79
C GLY A 26 0.65 5.88 2.61
N VAL A 27 -0.34 5.09 2.23
CA VAL A 27 -1.24 5.37 1.11
C VAL A 27 -2.70 5.42 1.54
N VAL A 28 -3.52 6.01 0.69
CA VAL A 28 -4.97 5.93 0.77
C VAL A 28 -5.51 5.28 -0.50
N LEU A 29 -6.53 4.43 -0.36
CA LEU A 29 -7.21 3.83 -1.49
C LEU A 29 -8.03 4.88 -2.24
N MET A 30 -7.86 4.96 -3.55
CA MET A 30 -8.61 5.86 -4.45
C MET A 30 -9.93 5.23 -4.92
N ARG A 31 -10.07 3.91 -4.76
CA ARG A 31 -11.27 3.13 -5.07
C ARG A 31 -11.41 1.97 -4.10
N ALA A 32 -12.57 1.34 -4.07
CA ALA A 32 -12.76 0.13 -3.29
C ALA A 32 -11.98 -1.05 -3.91
N LEU A 33 -11.41 -1.90 -3.05
CA LEU A 33 -10.66 -3.10 -3.44
C LEU A 33 -11.25 -4.34 -2.79
N ALA A 34 -11.17 -5.48 -3.47
CA ALA A 34 -11.57 -6.76 -2.90
C ALA A 34 -10.57 -7.16 -1.80
N SER A 35 -11.08 -7.61 -0.65
CA SER A 35 -10.22 -8.16 0.40
C SER A 35 -9.64 -9.49 -0.05
N THR A 36 -8.34 -9.67 0.18
CA THR A 36 -7.59 -10.89 -0.13
C THR A 36 -7.38 -11.76 1.10
N ALA A 37 -7.31 -11.14 2.28
CA ALA A 37 -7.26 -11.83 3.56
C ALA A 37 -7.88 -10.98 4.68
N ALA A 38 -8.42 -11.67 5.69
CA ALA A 38 -9.14 -11.06 6.80
C ALA A 38 -8.27 -10.16 7.69
N GLY A 39 -6.94 -10.32 7.67
CA GLY A 39 -6.06 -9.71 8.67
C GLY A 39 -6.47 -10.15 10.07
N ASN A 40 -6.97 -9.21 10.87
CA ASN A 40 -7.55 -9.48 12.19
C ASN A 40 -9.06 -9.20 12.29
N CYS A 41 -9.73 -8.98 11.16
CA CYS A 41 -11.17 -8.85 11.10
C CYS A 41 -11.86 -10.22 11.31
N ASP A 42 -12.90 -10.25 12.14
CA ASP A 42 -13.83 -11.37 12.24
C ASP A 42 -15.29 -10.84 12.24
N PRO A 43 -16.08 -11.08 11.18
CA PRO A 43 -15.72 -11.77 9.94
C PRO A 43 -14.82 -10.94 9.01
N ALA A 44 -14.16 -11.61 8.08
CA ALA A 44 -13.39 -10.97 7.01
C ALA A 44 -14.28 -10.04 6.16
N PRO A 45 -13.87 -8.79 5.89
CA PRO A 45 -14.59 -7.94 4.96
C PRO A 45 -14.51 -8.53 3.55
N THR A 46 -15.53 -8.33 2.74
CA THR A 46 -15.49 -8.70 1.32
C THR A 46 -14.86 -7.60 0.46
N GLU A 47 -14.98 -6.34 0.90
CA GLU A 47 -14.50 -5.16 0.22
C GLU A 47 -13.88 -4.19 1.24
N ILE A 48 -12.81 -3.53 0.81
CA ILE A 48 -12.15 -2.44 1.52
C ILE A 48 -12.51 -1.14 0.80
N PRO A 49 -13.17 -0.18 1.47
CA PRO A 49 -13.72 1.00 0.81
C PRO A 49 -12.64 1.98 0.33
N ALA A 50 -13.00 2.84 -0.62
CA ALA A 50 -12.17 3.99 -1.00
C ALA A 50 -12.00 4.92 0.21
N GLY A 51 -10.84 5.57 0.32
CA GLY A 51 -10.49 6.41 1.46
C GLY A 51 -9.85 5.65 2.63
N THR A 52 -9.83 4.31 2.59
CA THR A 52 -9.12 3.51 3.59
C THR A 52 -7.61 3.76 3.51
N ARG A 53 -6.97 3.93 4.66
CA ARG A 53 -5.51 4.09 4.78
C ARG A 53 -4.83 2.72 4.82
N ALA A 54 -3.69 2.60 4.15
CA ALA A 54 -2.77 1.47 4.27
C ALA A 54 -1.36 1.99 4.52
N THR A 55 -0.58 1.35 5.41
CA THR A 55 0.78 1.82 5.75
C THR A 55 1.85 0.73 5.63
N ALA A 56 1.50 -0.54 5.81
CA ALA A 56 2.40 -1.66 5.50
C ALA A 56 2.16 -2.15 4.07
N ILE A 57 2.62 -1.37 3.07
CA ILE A 57 2.54 -1.78 1.67
C ILE A 57 3.82 -2.52 1.25
N THR A 58 3.64 -3.66 0.57
CA THR A 58 4.75 -4.52 0.11
C THR A 58 4.65 -4.73 -1.39
N LEU A 59 5.74 -4.61 -2.13
CA LEU A 59 5.73 -4.85 -3.57
C LEU A 59 5.76 -6.36 -3.85
N LEU A 60 4.64 -6.93 -4.26
CA LEU A 60 4.53 -8.37 -4.55
C LEU A 60 5.08 -8.72 -5.93
N ASP A 61 4.72 -7.92 -6.93
CA ASP A 61 5.13 -8.15 -8.30
C ASP A 61 5.65 -6.87 -8.93
N PRO A 62 6.97 -6.74 -9.11
CA PRO A 62 7.56 -5.55 -9.69
C PRO A 62 7.19 -5.36 -11.17
N GLU A 63 6.92 -6.43 -11.92
CA GLU A 63 6.60 -6.31 -13.34
C GLU A 63 5.23 -5.65 -13.54
N SER A 64 4.22 -6.16 -12.85
CA SER A 64 2.83 -5.67 -12.88
C SER A 64 2.60 -4.49 -11.94
N GLY A 65 3.47 -4.27 -10.95
CA GLY A 65 3.33 -3.18 -9.98
C GLY A 65 2.26 -3.44 -8.96
N LEU A 66 2.15 -4.70 -8.56
CA LEU A 66 1.16 -5.16 -7.63
C LEU A 66 1.71 -5.01 -6.21
N PHE A 67 0.95 -4.33 -5.37
CA PHE A 67 1.24 -4.17 -3.96
C PHE A 67 0.27 -4.99 -3.13
N ASP A 68 0.79 -5.60 -2.07
CA ASP A 68 -0.02 -6.03 -0.93
C ASP A 68 -0.22 -4.83 -0.02
N LEU A 69 -1.47 -4.61 0.40
CA LEU A 69 -1.88 -3.44 1.16
C LEU A 69 -2.52 -3.89 2.47
N GLU A 70 -1.85 -3.63 3.59
CA GLU A 70 -2.46 -3.72 4.92
C GLU A 70 -3.36 -2.51 5.17
N CYS A 71 -4.66 -2.68 5.02
CA CYS A 71 -5.65 -1.62 5.02
C CYS A 71 -6.37 -1.51 6.38
N TYR A 72 -6.23 -0.38 7.06
CA TYR A 72 -6.83 -0.12 8.36
C TYR A 72 -8.28 0.35 8.22
N LEU A 73 -9.20 -0.43 8.80
CA LEU A 73 -10.64 -0.20 8.71
C LEU A 73 -11.18 0.69 9.83
N ASP A 74 -10.34 1.02 10.82
CA ASP A 74 -10.65 1.97 11.88
C ASP A 74 -9.55 3.02 12.06
N GLU A 75 -9.88 4.08 12.79
CA GLU A 75 -8.99 5.20 13.06
C GLU A 75 -7.88 4.87 14.06
N SER A 76 -8.04 3.84 14.89
CA SER A 76 -7.03 3.38 15.84
C SER A 76 -5.91 2.58 15.16
N GLY A 77 -6.14 2.10 13.93
CA GLY A 77 -5.25 1.16 13.25
C GLY A 77 -5.29 -0.23 13.86
N GLU A 78 -6.32 -0.55 14.65
CA GLU A 78 -6.40 -1.81 15.35
C GLU A 78 -7.01 -2.89 14.48
N THR A 79 -7.99 -2.57 13.64
CA THR A 79 -8.68 -3.48 12.72
C THR A 79 -8.15 -3.28 11.32
N TYR A 80 -7.63 -4.33 10.71
CA TYR A 80 -7.11 -4.29 9.36
C TYR A 80 -7.45 -5.56 8.57
N ALA A 81 -7.48 -5.40 7.26
CA ALA A 81 -7.58 -6.47 6.30
C ALA A 81 -6.60 -6.24 5.15
N PHE A 82 -6.30 -7.29 4.40
CA PHE A 82 -5.41 -7.20 3.25
C PHE A 82 -6.20 -7.04 1.96
N ALA A 83 -5.63 -6.29 1.03
CA ALA A 83 -6.06 -6.21 -0.36
C ALA A 83 -4.85 -6.07 -1.28
N HIS A 84 -5.00 -6.48 -2.54
CA HIS A 84 -4.02 -6.17 -3.56
C HIS A 84 -4.44 -4.92 -4.33
N GLY A 85 -3.50 -4.01 -4.55
CA GLY A 85 -3.72 -2.81 -5.36
C GLY A 85 -2.53 -2.51 -6.27
N SER A 86 -2.79 -1.76 -7.33
CA SER A 86 -1.75 -1.20 -8.19
C SER A 86 -1.56 0.28 -7.90
N GLY A 87 -0.53 0.89 -8.48
CA GLY A 87 -0.28 2.33 -8.37
C GLY A 87 -1.53 3.19 -8.69
N ALA A 88 -2.36 2.80 -9.66
CA ALA A 88 -3.56 3.54 -10.03
C ALA A 88 -4.73 3.45 -9.02
N ASP A 89 -4.61 2.57 -8.03
CA ASP A 89 -5.62 2.33 -7.00
C ASP A 89 -5.31 3.06 -5.69
N VAL A 90 -4.10 3.61 -5.57
CA VAL A 90 -3.60 4.22 -4.33
C VAL A 90 -3.06 5.63 -4.58
N ARG A 91 -3.04 6.43 -3.52
CA ARG A 91 -2.36 7.72 -3.47
C ARG A 91 -1.48 7.78 -2.23
N VAL A 92 -0.23 8.17 -2.40
CA VAL A 92 0.71 8.37 -1.29
C VAL A 92 0.26 9.60 -0.47
N VAL A 93 0.07 9.40 0.82
CA VAL A 93 -0.30 10.45 1.78
C VAL A 93 0.76 10.66 2.86
N GLU A 94 1.60 9.66 3.09
CA GLU A 94 2.71 9.71 4.03
C GLU A 94 3.91 9.01 3.39
N LYS A 95 5.03 9.71 3.28
CA LYS A 95 6.26 9.12 2.77
C LYS A 95 7.09 8.65 3.95
N ILE A 96 7.72 7.49 3.84
CA ILE A 96 8.75 7.15 4.82
C ILE A 96 9.91 8.12 4.63
N GLU A 97 10.16 8.96 5.63
CA GLU A 97 11.37 9.79 5.67
C GLU A 97 12.50 8.94 6.20
N ASP A 98 13.30 8.38 5.29
CA ASP A 98 14.60 7.74 5.55
C ASP A 98 14.56 6.56 6.56
N LYS A 99 15.04 5.38 6.17
CA LYS A 99 15.33 4.27 7.10
C LYS A 99 16.50 4.62 8.06
N LYS A 100 16.51 5.80 8.68
CA LYS A 100 17.46 6.16 9.73
C LYS A 100 16.98 5.59 11.06
N ALA A 101 17.58 4.44 11.37
CA ALA A 101 17.78 3.90 12.70
C ALA A 101 16.49 3.58 13.49
N VAL A 102 15.88 2.43 13.19
CA VAL A 102 15.50 1.55 14.29
C VAL A 102 16.68 0.61 14.53
N GLU A 103 17.70 1.13 15.21
CA GLU A 103 18.61 0.28 15.97
C GLU A 103 17.85 -0.11 17.26
N LEU A 104 17.44 -1.37 17.35
CA LEU A 104 17.03 -2.01 18.61
C LEU A 104 18.23 -2.75 19.20
#